data_AF-A0A7C4DJA1-F1
#
_entry.id   AF-A0A7C4DJA1-F1
#
_cell.length_a   1.000
_cell.length_b   1.000
_cell.length_c   1.000
_cell.angle_alpha   90.00
_cell.angle_beta   90.00
_cell.angle_gamma   90.00
#
_symmetry.space_group_name_H-M   'P 1'
#
loop_
_entity.id
_entity.type
_entity.pdbx_description
1 polymer ?
#
loop_
_entity_poly.entity_id
_entity_poly.type
_entity_poly.pdbx_seq_one_letter_code
_entity_poly.pdbx_strand_id
1 'polypeptide(L)'
;MNTHTTTFPATYEEKLRLTRRALREINADSRAGKLRPKLRRFVLSDHERAVLQALEWLLEGRSDEFCSSALETAGGAAGKPAPVGRREFLRYRRKAKTGENVLRWALLLHDVAKDREDQGGAHALRCAEVARQALARIRREECGLSLTEKKLVVWLVAHHDVLGNIFTAERFPDHLLKITRGAKDFDRRINLLQVVMLCDLRGTLGGKFLSRDKAEFWLRLSNRRAVERQHAHRLSYRIKRWTGHVTGAPDPDKSRVLRRRLSLSEPSSSPAKSALEDRVTFVVDGFYLFTALTTGQLITLLERVTAAVAPIKRKEVTLVFDTKYKPPPPGETSAALVHYTNQLDRGELEIRVSGNEVHCV
;
A
#
# COMPACT_ATOMS: atom_id res chain seq x y z
N MET A 1 2.10 -18.98 25.70
CA MET A 1 2.70 -17.94 24.85
C MET A 1 4.00 -18.50 24.27
N ASN A 2 3.99 -18.96 23.02
CA ASN A 2 5.23 -19.39 22.36
C ASN A 2 5.89 -18.16 21.75
N THR A 3 6.90 -17.63 22.44
CA THR A 3 7.85 -16.67 21.86
C THR A 3 8.71 -17.43 20.85
N HIS A 4 8.28 -17.45 19.59
CA HIS A 4 9.20 -17.76 18.50
C HIS A 4 10.28 -16.68 18.51
N THR A 5 11.43 -16.99 19.09
CA THR A 5 12.64 -16.20 18.99
C THR A 5 13.11 -16.26 17.53
N THR A 6 12.60 -15.36 16.70
CA THR A 6 13.13 -15.14 15.35
C THR A 6 14.59 -14.69 15.48
N THR A 7 15.52 -15.60 15.19
CA THR A 7 16.95 -15.32 15.10
C THR A 7 17.17 -14.38 13.92
N PHE A 8 17.57 -13.14 14.23
CA PHE A 8 17.91 -12.15 13.22
C PHE A 8 19.28 -12.51 12.59
N PRO A 9 19.41 -12.58 11.26
CA PRO A 9 20.69 -12.86 10.63
C PRO A 9 21.78 -11.85 11.04
N ALA A 10 23.02 -12.31 11.21
CA ALA A 10 24.16 -11.47 11.56
C ALA A 10 24.37 -10.27 10.60
N THR A 11 24.00 -10.43 9.33
CA THR A 11 24.04 -9.35 8.33
C THR A 11 23.07 -8.21 8.62
N TYR A 12 21.96 -8.47 9.31
CA TYR A 12 21.00 -7.44 9.72
C TYR A 12 21.42 -6.73 10.99
N GLU A 13 22.04 -7.42 11.94
CA GLU A 13 22.53 -6.80 13.16
C GLU A 13 23.55 -5.70 12.85
N GLU A 14 24.46 -5.98 11.91
CA GLU A 14 25.43 -5.01 11.45
C GLU A 14 24.76 -3.83 10.74
N LYS A 15 23.81 -4.08 9.82
CA LYS A 15 23.05 -3.01 9.16
C LYS A 15 22.25 -2.18 10.16
N LEU A 16 21.64 -2.82 11.16
CA LEU A 16 20.90 -2.17 12.24
C LEU A 16 21.83 -1.31 13.11
N ARG A 17 23.05 -1.78 13.39
CA ARG A 17 24.09 -1.02 14.09
C ARG A 17 24.47 0.23 13.31
N LEU A 18 24.73 0.09 12.01
CA LEU A 18 25.05 1.20 11.09
C LEU A 18 23.89 2.21 11.00
N THR A 19 22.66 1.73 10.82
CA THR A 19 21.45 2.58 10.82
C THR A 19 21.33 3.34 12.14
N ARG A 20 21.44 2.66 13.30
CA ARG A 20 21.37 3.32 14.62
C ARG A 20 22.49 4.35 14.84
N ARG A 21 23.68 4.13 14.27
CA ARG A 21 24.77 5.12 14.29
C ARG A 21 24.37 6.36 13.49
N ALA A 22 24.01 6.17 12.22
CA ALA A 22 23.63 7.26 11.33
C ALA A 22 22.41 8.07 11.84
N LEU A 23 21.40 7.40 12.40
CA LEU A 23 20.23 8.06 12.97
C LEU A 23 20.57 8.87 14.24
N ARG A 24 21.55 8.43 15.03
CA ARG A 24 22.06 9.21 16.18
C ARG A 24 22.74 10.49 15.74
N GLU A 25 23.54 10.42 14.68
CA GLU A 25 24.19 11.58 14.07
C GLU A 25 23.15 12.57 13.50
N ILE A 26 22.14 12.08 12.77
CA ILE A 26 21.02 12.91 12.27
C ILE A 26 20.28 13.61 13.42
N ASN A 27 20.01 12.88 14.52
CA ASN A 27 19.36 13.46 15.69
C ASN A 27 20.23 14.51 16.40
N ALA A 28 21.54 14.33 16.43
CA ALA A 28 22.46 15.33 16.97
C ALA A 28 22.41 16.63 16.13
N ASP A 29 22.43 16.50 14.80
CA ASP A 29 22.28 17.64 13.87
C ASP A 29 20.92 18.34 14.04
N SER A 30 19.84 17.58 14.22
CA SER A 30 18.49 18.11 14.47
C SER A 30 18.41 18.91 15.78
N ARG A 31 19.03 18.41 16.86
CA ARG A 31 19.08 19.14 18.15
C ARG A 31 19.91 20.41 18.10
N ALA A 32 20.90 20.48 17.20
CA ALA A 32 21.65 21.70 16.90
C ALA A 32 20.88 22.73 16.03
N GLY A 33 19.58 22.52 15.80
CA GLY A 33 18.72 23.44 15.04
C GLY A 33 18.82 23.30 13.52
N LYS A 34 19.56 22.31 13.00
CA LYS A 34 19.82 22.18 11.56
C LYS A 34 18.74 21.39 10.80
N LEU A 35 17.93 20.58 11.48
CA LEU A 35 16.94 19.69 10.85
C LEU A 35 15.69 19.47 11.74
N ARG A 36 14.51 19.42 11.12
CA ARG A 36 13.26 18.84 11.67
C ARG A 36 12.85 17.66 10.78
N PRO A 37 12.27 16.55 11.30
CA PRO A 37 11.79 16.31 12.67
C PRO A 37 12.77 15.56 13.59
N LYS A 38 12.48 15.56 14.91
CA LYS A 38 13.19 14.73 15.91
C LYS A 38 12.84 13.25 15.67
N LEU A 39 13.83 12.42 15.37
CA LEU A 39 13.60 10.98 15.17
C LEU A 39 13.58 10.27 16.52
N ARG A 40 12.61 9.37 16.73
CA ARG A 40 12.58 8.49 17.91
C ARG A 40 13.81 7.58 17.93
N ARG A 41 14.10 6.98 19.08
CA ARG A 41 15.12 5.93 19.20
C ARG A 41 14.71 4.77 18.28
N PHE A 42 15.54 4.48 17.28
CA PHE A 42 15.25 3.43 16.30
C PHE A 42 15.34 2.03 16.93
N VAL A 43 14.18 1.42 17.08
CA VAL A 43 13.98 0.04 17.55
C VAL A 43 13.02 -0.63 16.60
N LEU A 44 13.42 -1.78 16.06
CA LEU A 44 12.56 -2.56 15.17
C LEU A 44 11.32 -3.03 15.95
N SER A 45 10.17 -2.58 15.48
CA SER A 45 8.85 -3.08 15.86
C SER A 45 8.65 -4.54 15.42
N ASP A 46 7.64 -5.20 15.98
CA ASP A 46 7.28 -6.57 15.59
C ASP A 46 6.95 -6.67 14.11
N HIS A 47 6.30 -5.64 13.56
CA HIS A 47 6.01 -5.54 12.14
C HIS A 47 7.30 -5.50 11.31
N GLU A 48 8.21 -4.56 11.59
CA GLU A 48 9.48 -4.46 10.84
C GLU A 48 10.31 -5.75 10.94
N ARG A 49 10.31 -6.42 12.09
CA ARG A 49 10.95 -7.74 12.25
C ARG A 49 10.32 -8.79 11.36
N ALA A 50 9.00 -8.87 11.32
CA ALA A 50 8.27 -9.81 10.47
C ALA A 50 8.49 -9.54 8.98
N VAL A 51 8.58 -8.27 8.58
CA VAL A 51 8.90 -7.85 7.20
C VAL A 51 10.30 -8.33 6.78
N LEU A 52 11.30 -8.14 7.65
CA LEU A 52 12.68 -8.61 7.38
C LEU A 52 12.76 -10.13 7.35
N GLN A 53 12.07 -10.82 8.26
CA GLN A 53 11.97 -12.28 8.26
C GLN A 53 11.34 -12.83 6.97
N ALA A 54 10.32 -12.15 6.44
CA ALA A 54 9.68 -12.52 5.18
C ALA A 54 10.66 -12.45 3.99
N LEU A 55 11.56 -11.45 3.97
CA LEU A 55 12.61 -11.39 2.95
C LEU A 55 13.57 -12.58 3.05
N GLU A 56 14.00 -12.95 4.26
CA GLU A 56 14.92 -14.08 4.45
C GLU A 56 14.31 -15.39 3.96
N TRP A 57 13.05 -15.66 4.34
CA TRP A 57 12.36 -16.85 3.84
C TRP A 57 12.32 -16.89 2.31
N LEU A 58 12.08 -15.72 1.68
CA LEU A 58 12.05 -15.61 0.24
C LEU A 58 13.44 -15.88 -0.39
N LEU A 59 14.52 -15.32 0.18
CA LEU A 59 15.89 -15.48 -0.33
C LEU A 59 16.38 -16.92 -0.16
N GLU A 60 16.18 -17.49 1.04
CA GLU A 60 16.55 -18.86 1.41
C GLU A 60 15.72 -19.91 0.63
N GLY A 61 14.56 -19.53 0.11
CA GLY A 61 13.67 -20.45 -0.62
C GLY A 61 12.79 -21.28 0.31
N ARG A 62 12.56 -20.79 1.52
CA ARG A 62 11.68 -21.33 2.57
C ARG A 62 10.22 -21.03 2.24
N SER A 63 9.71 -21.71 1.21
CA SER A 63 8.35 -21.49 0.72
C SER A 63 7.31 -21.80 1.76
N ASP A 64 7.53 -22.82 2.58
CA ASP A 64 6.52 -23.32 3.50
C ASP A 64 6.31 -22.34 4.65
N GLU A 65 7.37 -21.71 5.14
CA GLU A 65 7.30 -20.67 6.17
C GLU A 65 6.75 -19.35 5.62
N PHE A 66 7.13 -19.00 4.38
CA PHE A 66 6.59 -17.81 3.75
C PHE A 66 5.08 -17.94 3.48
N CYS A 67 4.68 -19.10 2.96
CA CYS A 67 3.32 -19.40 2.53
C CYS A 67 2.44 -19.97 3.65
N SER A 68 2.98 -20.34 4.81
CA SER A 68 2.16 -20.75 5.95
C SER A 68 1.44 -19.55 6.53
N SER A 69 0.15 -19.72 6.83
CA SER A 69 -0.55 -18.79 7.70
C SER A 69 -0.08 -19.06 9.12
N ALA A 70 0.86 -18.28 9.64
CA ALA A 70 1.27 -18.35 11.05
C ALA A 70 0.13 -18.00 12.05
N LEU A 71 -1.12 -17.86 11.57
CA LEU A 71 -2.36 -17.69 12.34
C LEU A 71 -3.08 -19.03 12.57
N GLU A 72 -2.34 -20.12 12.77
CA GLU A 72 -2.86 -21.35 13.42
C GLU A 72 -2.94 -21.21 14.96
N THR A 73 -2.78 -20.00 15.49
CA THR A 73 -2.88 -19.76 16.93
C THR A 73 -4.33 -19.64 17.38
N ALA A 74 -4.79 -20.73 18.04
CA ALA A 74 -5.90 -20.80 18.98
C ALA A 74 -7.29 -20.41 18.44
N GLY A 75 -7.90 -21.27 17.62
CA GLY A 75 -9.35 -21.20 17.37
C GLY A 75 -9.80 -21.74 16.03
N GLY A 76 -9.64 -23.06 15.81
CA GLY A 76 -10.60 -23.90 15.07
C GLY A 76 -11.03 -23.57 13.64
N ALA A 77 -10.54 -22.53 12.98
CA ALA A 77 -10.88 -22.26 11.57
C ALA A 77 -9.86 -22.96 10.65
N ALA A 78 -10.11 -24.22 10.36
CA ALA A 78 -9.45 -24.94 9.28
C ALA A 78 -9.55 -24.14 7.96
N GLY A 79 -8.43 -24.01 7.25
CA GLY A 79 -8.47 -23.78 5.79
C GLY A 79 -8.42 -22.34 5.29
N LYS A 80 -7.62 -21.44 5.88
CA LYS A 80 -7.22 -20.25 5.10
C LYS A 80 -6.18 -20.68 4.05
N PRO A 81 -6.46 -20.54 2.74
CA PRO A 81 -5.49 -20.86 1.72
C PRO A 81 -4.23 -20.02 1.91
N ALA A 82 -3.08 -20.62 1.64
CA ALA A 82 -1.78 -19.96 1.71
C ALA A 82 -1.85 -18.57 1.04
N PRO A 83 -1.41 -17.49 1.72
CA PRO A 83 -1.52 -16.13 1.21
C PRO A 83 -0.74 -15.92 -0.09
N VAL A 84 0.17 -16.82 -0.47
CA VAL A 84 0.88 -16.81 -1.75
C VAL A 84 1.06 -18.25 -2.22
N GLY A 85 0.79 -18.54 -3.49
CA GLY A 85 1.06 -19.86 -4.06
C GLY A 85 2.55 -20.11 -4.33
N ARG A 86 2.96 -21.38 -4.38
CA ARG A 86 4.37 -21.76 -4.63
C ARG A 86 4.94 -21.18 -5.92
N ARG A 87 4.11 -21.07 -6.97
CA ARG A 87 4.51 -20.48 -8.26
C ARG A 87 4.82 -18.99 -8.13
N GLU A 88 3.97 -18.25 -7.43
CA GLU A 88 4.16 -16.82 -7.19
C GLU A 88 5.39 -16.60 -6.33
N PHE A 89 5.55 -17.37 -5.24
CA PHE A 89 6.74 -17.35 -4.38
C PHE A 89 8.03 -17.46 -5.20
N LEU A 90 8.14 -18.44 -6.09
CA LEU A 90 9.32 -18.63 -6.93
C LEU A 90 9.59 -17.43 -7.85
N ARG A 91 8.54 -16.79 -8.38
CA ARG A 91 8.69 -15.58 -9.21
C ARG A 91 9.23 -14.42 -8.39
N TYR A 92 8.73 -14.22 -7.17
CA TYR A 92 9.23 -13.20 -6.26
C TYR A 92 10.65 -13.47 -5.77
N ARG A 93 10.98 -14.72 -5.45
CA ARG A 93 12.34 -15.13 -5.09
C ARG A 93 13.35 -14.78 -6.18
N ARG A 94 13.03 -15.06 -7.44
CA ARG A 94 13.92 -14.68 -8.56
C ARG A 94 14.17 -13.17 -8.60
N LYS A 95 13.14 -12.36 -8.37
CA LYS A 95 13.29 -10.89 -8.29
C LYS A 95 14.14 -10.48 -7.09
N ALA A 96 13.91 -11.08 -5.93
CA ALA A 96 14.63 -10.79 -4.70
C ALA A 96 16.13 -11.01 -4.85
N LYS A 97 16.54 -12.12 -5.48
CA LYS A 97 17.96 -12.44 -5.72
C LYS A 97 18.70 -11.41 -6.58
N THR A 98 18.01 -10.66 -7.45
CA THR A 98 18.66 -9.64 -8.31
C THR A 98 18.99 -8.33 -7.59
N GLY A 99 18.54 -8.16 -6.34
CA GLY A 99 18.72 -6.93 -5.58
C GLY A 99 18.77 -7.17 -4.08
N GLU A 100 19.32 -8.30 -3.64
CA GLU A 100 19.32 -8.72 -2.24
C GLU A 100 19.82 -7.62 -1.30
N ASN A 101 21.00 -7.06 -1.55
CA ASN A 101 21.56 -6.04 -0.67
C ASN A 101 20.70 -4.76 -0.63
N VAL A 102 20.17 -4.35 -1.79
CA VAL A 102 19.24 -3.22 -1.93
C VAL A 102 17.96 -3.46 -1.14
N LEU A 103 17.36 -4.65 -1.25
CA LEU A 103 16.11 -5.01 -0.56
C LEU A 103 16.29 -5.05 0.96
N ARG A 104 17.39 -5.64 1.44
CA ARG A 104 17.71 -5.68 2.87
C ARG A 104 17.79 -4.26 3.46
N TRP A 105 18.39 -3.31 2.74
CA TRP A 105 18.45 -1.90 3.15
C TRP A 105 17.11 -1.18 3.01
N ALA A 106 16.38 -1.37 1.92
CA ALA A 106 15.08 -0.75 1.70
C ALA A 106 14.05 -1.17 2.76
N LEU A 107 13.97 -2.47 3.07
CA LEU A 107 13.03 -2.97 4.08
C LEU A 107 13.45 -2.60 5.51
N LEU A 108 14.75 -2.46 5.78
CA LEU A 108 15.21 -1.95 7.08
C LEU A 108 14.80 -0.48 7.31
N LEU A 109 14.62 0.28 6.24
CA LEU A 109 14.37 1.73 6.29
C LEU A 109 12.95 2.14 5.89
N HIS A 110 12.09 1.20 5.46
CA HIS A 110 10.80 1.53 4.81
C HIS A 110 9.87 2.35 5.72
N ASP A 111 9.87 2.04 7.02
CA ASP A 111 9.02 2.67 8.05
C ASP A 111 9.84 3.42 9.12
N VAL A 112 11.12 3.74 8.83
CA VAL A 112 12.10 4.29 9.80
C VAL A 112 11.65 5.58 10.52
N ALA A 113 10.73 6.32 9.93
CA ALA A 113 10.22 7.60 10.44
C ALA A 113 8.69 7.59 10.57
N LYS A 114 8.07 6.42 10.73
CA LYS A 114 6.64 6.29 10.97
C LYS A 114 6.32 6.63 12.43
N ASP A 115 5.83 7.84 12.66
CA ASP A 115 5.29 8.22 13.96
C ASP A 115 3.88 7.63 14.15
N ARG A 116 3.57 7.18 15.38
CA ARG A 116 2.25 6.61 15.71
C ARG A 116 1.10 7.62 15.66
N GLU A 117 1.42 8.91 15.74
CA GLU A 117 0.46 10.02 15.71
C GLU A 117 0.19 10.53 14.30
N ASP A 118 1.04 10.14 13.33
CA ASP A 118 0.90 10.61 11.97
C ASP A 118 0.14 9.58 11.13
N GLN A 119 -1.18 9.76 11.12
CA GLN A 119 -2.09 9.05 10.21
C GLN A 119 -2.09 9.68 8.80
N GLY A 120 -1.29 10.72 8.54
CA GLY A 120 -1.20 11.35 7.24
C GLY A 120 -0.42 10.51 6.24
N GLY A 121 -0.99 10.29 5.05
CA GLY A 121 -0.45 9.49 3.94
C GLY A 121 0.91 9.95 3.35
N ALA A 122 1.69 10.78 4.05
CA ALA A 122 3.01 11.27 3.66
C ALA A 122 4.19 10.58 4.39
N HIS A 123 3.97 9.49 5.13
CA HIS A 123 5.03 8.81 5.88
C HIS A 123 6.15 8.26 4.98
N ALA A 124 5.82 7.67 3.82
CA ALA A 124 6.81 7.08 2.91
C ALA A 124 7.87 8.09 2.45
N LEU A 125 7.47 9.33 2.14
CA LEU A 125 8.39 10.39 1.72
C LEU A 125 9.33 10.85 2.85
N ARG A 126 8.84 10.91 4.08
CA ARG A 126 9.69 11.22 5.24
C ARG A 126 10.66 10.09 5.54
N CYS A 127 10.20 8.84 5.49
CA CYS A 127 11.07 7.69 5.64
C CYS A 127 12.18 7.70 4.57
N ALA A 128 11.85 8.09 3.33
CA ALA A 128 12.83 8.21 2.26
C ALA A 128 13.86 9.31 2.51
N GLU A 129 13.43 10.46 3.03
CA GLU A 129 14.33 11.54 3.38
C GLU A 129 15.30 11.14 4.50
N VAL A 130 14.79 10.45 5.53
CA VAL A 130 15.63 9.88 6.59
C VAL A 130 16.57 8.82 6.05
N ALA A 131 16.09 7.93 5.17
CA ALA A 131 16.92 6.92 4.50
C ALA A 131 18.04 7.55 3.67
N ARG A 132 17.74 8.64 2.94
CA ARG A 132 18.73 9.40 2.15
C ARG A 132 19.82 9.96 3.06
N GLN A 133 19.44 10.61 4.15
CA GLN A 133 20.37 11.18 5.12
C GLN A 133 21.21 10.10 5.82
N ALA A 134 20.61 8.96 6.16
CA ALA A 134 21.31 7.86 6.83
C ALA A 134 22.33 7.21 5.88
N LEU A 135 21.93 6.89 4.65
CA LEU A 135 22.81 6.27 3.65
C LEU A 135 23.92 7.21 3.17
N ALA A 136 23.74 8.52 3.25
CA ALA A 136 24.80 9.49 2.98
C ALA A 136 25.93 9.44 4.03
N ARG A 137 25.61 9.07 5.27
CA ARG A 137 26.56 8.98 6.40
C ARG A 137 27.23 7.60 6.53
N ILE A 138 26.68 6.57 5.89
CA ILE A 138 27.26 5.22 5.91
C ILE A 138 28.17 5.05 4.70
N ARG A 139 29.45 4.71 4.92
CA ARG A 139 30.42 4.57 3.82
C ARG A 139 30.09 3.38 2.92
N ARG A 140 30.60 3.39 1.68
CA ARG A 140 30.31 2.34 0.70
C ARG A 140 30.79 0.98 1.19
N GLU A 141 31.94 0.94 1.82
CA GLU A 141 32.60 -0.25 2.35
C GLU A 141 31.81 -0.87 3.50
N GLU A 142 31.06 -0.04 4.25
CA GLU A 142 30.24 -0.48 5.39
C GLU A 142 28.88 -1.04 4.95
N CYS A 143 28.24 -0.42 3.95
CA CYS A 143 26.90 -0.84 3.50
C CYS A 143 26.90 -1.77 2.28
N GLY A 144 28.01 -1.87 1.56
CA GLY A 144 28.13 -2.63 0.31
C GLY A 144 27.25 -2.10 -0.83
N LEU A 145 26.82 -0.84 -0.79
CA LEU A 145 25.97 -0.22 -1.80
C LEU A 145 26.74 0.83 -2.62
N SER A 146 26.65 0.74 -3.94
CA SER A 146 27.04 1.84 -4.83
C SER A 146 26.13 3.07 -4.65
N LEU A 147 26.55 4.23 -5.17
CA LEU A 147 25.71 5.44 -5.14
C LEU A 147 24.37 5.24 -5.85
N THR A 148 24.37 4.54 -6.98
CA THR A 148 23.14 4.21 -7.74
C THR A 148 22.21 3.32 -6.91
N GLU A 149 22.75 2.35 -6.19
CA GLU A 149 21.97 1.47 -5.32
C GLU A 149 21.43 2.19 -4.09
N LYS A 150 22.20 3.10 -3.47
CA LYS A 150 21.69 3.97 -2.40
C LYS A 150 20.50 4.81 -2.88
N LYS A 151 20.59 5.41 -4.08
CA LYS A 151 19.47 6.13 -4.71
C LYS A 151 18.27 5.21 -4.97
N LEU A 152 18.51 3.96 -5.35
CA LEU A 152 17.46 2.97 -5.53
C LEU A 152 16.78 2.58 -4.21
N VAL A 153 17.55 2.40 -3.13
CA VAL A 153 17.01 2.16 -1.78
C VAL A 153 16.08 3.30 -1.37
N VAL A 154 16.54 4.56 -1.49
CA VAL A 154 15.72 5.73 -1.15
C VAL A 154 14.44 5.77 -1.98
N TRP A 155 14.53 5.49 -3.28
CA TRP A 155 13.36 5.44 -4.17
C TRP A 155 12.37 4.33 -3.76
N LEU A 156 12.87 3.16 -3.37
CA LEU A 156 12.02 2.06 -2.89
C LEU A 156 11.30 2.45 -1.60
N VAL A 157 11.99 3.09 -0.66
CA VAL A 157 11.39 3.60 0.59
C VAL A 157 10.33 4.67 0.30
N ALA A 158 10.59 5.58 -0.63
CA ALA A 158 9.67 6.67 -0.98
C ALA A 158 8.34 6.20 -1.59
N HIS A 159 8.31 4.98 -2.11
CA HIS A 159 7.21 4.47 -2.92
C HIS A 159 6.72 3.10 -2.46
N HIS A 160 7.16 2.63 -1.28
CA HIS A 160 6.89 1.26 -0.84
C HIS A 160 5.39 0.95 -0.74
N ASP A 161 4.56 1.94 -0.42
CA ASP A 161 3.10 1.87 -0.30
C ASP A 161 2.34 1.90 -1.65
N VAL A 162 2.99 2.37 -2.73
CA VAL A 162 2.34 2.69 -4.02
C VAL A 162 1.58 1.51 -4.61
N LEU A 163 2.15 0.30 -4.53
CA LEU A 163 1.52 -0.89 -5.10
C LEU A 163 0.27 -1.34 -4.32
N GLY A 164 0.22 -1.05 -3.02
CA GLY A 164 -0.95 -1.25 -2.18
C GLY A 164 -2.08 -0.33 -2.63
N ASN A 165 -1.78 0.97 -2.72
CA ASN A 165 -2.73 2.01 -3.14
C ASN A 165 -3.20 1.80 -4.59
N ILE A 166 -2.32 1.27 -5.46
CA ILE A 166 -2.72 0.83 -6.79
C ILE A 166 -3.73 -0.30 -6.66
N PHE A 167 -3.40 -1.38 -5.97
CA PHE A 167 -4.27 -2.55 -5.86
C PHE A 167 -5.69 -2.20 -5.38
N THR A 168 -5.85 -1.19 -4.53
CA THR A 168 -7.16 -0.71 -4.03
C THR A 168 -7.78 0.42 -4.81
N ALA A 169 -7.18 0.75 -5.94
CA ALA A 169 -7.64 1.75 -6.88
C ALA A 169 -7.68 3.18 -6.34
N GLU A 170 -7.01 3.45 -5.21
CA GLU A 170 -6.68 4.81 -4.78
C GLU A 170 -5.70 5.48 -5.75
N ARG A 171 -4.83 4.67 -6.37
CA ARG A 171 -3.96 5.08 -7.47
C ARG A 171 -4.20 4.22 -8.71
N PHE A 172 -4.03 4.81 -9.88
CA PHE A 172 -4.01 4.07 -11.13
C PHE A 172 -2.62 3.48 -11.41
N PRO A 173 -2.53 2.37 -12.17
CA PRO A 173 -1.26 1.77 -12.53
C PRO A 173 -0.27 2.73 -13.24
N ASP A 174 -0.74 3.71 -13.99
CA ASP A 174 0.11 4.72 -14.65
C ASP A 174 0.87 5.63 -13.69
N HIS A 175 0.48 5.66 -12.41
CA HIS A 175 1.28 6.29 -11.38
C HIS A 175 2.70 5.69 -11.35
N LEU A 176 2.87 4.40 -11.63
CA LEU A 176 4.18 3.76 -11.75
C LEU A 176 5.00 4.39 -12.89
N LEU A 177 4.37 4.73 -14.02
CA LEU A 177 5.04 5.43 -15.14
C LEU A 177 5.46 6.85 -14.74
N LYS A 178 4.66 7.52 -13.90
CA LYS A 178 4.97 8.86 -13.39
C LYS A 178 6.19 8.85 -12.46
N ILE A 179 6.21 7.96 -11.46
CA ILE A 179 7.28 7.91 -10.45
C ILE A 179 8.60 7.30 -10.97
N THR A 180 8.57 6.68 -12.15
CA THR A 180 9.75 6.16 -12.87
C THR A 180 10.08 6.96 -14.12
N ARG A 181 9.47 8.14 -14.30
CA ARG A 181 9.72 8.98 -15.49
C ARG A 181 11.22 9.31 -15.59
N GLY A 182 11.81 9.03 -16.76
CA GLY A 182 13.24 9.24 -17.02
C GLY A 182 14.18 8.14 -16.47
N ALA A 183 13.66 7.15 -15.74
CA ALA A 183 14.46 6.03 -15.26
C ALA A 183 14.74 5.03 -16.39
N LYS A 184 16.01 4.74 -16.66
CA LYS A 184 16.43 3.69 -17.61
C LYS A 184 16.18 2.28 -17.08
N ASP A 185 16.01 2.13 -15.76
CA ASP A 185 15.90 0.87 -15.02
C ASP A 185 14.47 0.60 -14.51
N PHE A 186 13.44 0.94 -15.31
CA PHE A 186 12.02 0.77 -14.95
C PHE A 186 11.72 -0.62 -14.39
N ASP A 187 12.03 -1.68 -15.15
CA ASP A 187 11.68 -3.04 -14.77
C ASP A 187 12.37 -3.47 -13.48
N ARG A 188 13.62 -3.04 -13.26
CA ARG A 188 14.36 -3.33 -12.02
C ARG A 188 13.69 -2.66 -10.83
N ARG A 189 13.35 -1.37 -10.93
CA ARG A 189 12.66 -0.62 -9.86
C ARG A 189 11.35 -1.26 -9.48
N ILE A 190 10.52 -1.57 -10.48
CA ILE A 190 9.21 -2.16 -10.24
C ILE A 190 9.33 -3.58 -9.68
N ASN A 191 10.26 -4.40 -10.17
CA ASN A 191 10.46 -5.74 -9.64
C ASN A 191 10.89 -5.75 -8.18
N LEU A 192 11.79 -4.84 -7.77
CA LEU A 192 12.19 -4.73 -6.37
C LEU A 192 11.07 -4.12 -5.51
N LEU A 193 10.33 -3.14 -6.02
CA LEU A 193 9.19 -2.56 -5.32
C LEU A 193 8.10 -3.60 -5.02
N GLN A 194 7.88 -4.52 -5.96
CA GLN A 194 6.95 -5.65 -5.77
C GLN A 194 7.41 -6.59 -4.66
N VAL A 195 8.72 -6.83 -4.51
CA VAL A 195 9.26 -7.63 -3.40
C VAL A 195 9.10 -6.88 -2.07
N VAL A 196 9.35 -5.57 -2.05
CA VAL A 196 9.15 -4.73 -0.86
C VAL A 196 7.71 -4.82 -0.35
N MET A 197 6.74 -4.52 -1.22
CA MET A 197 5.31 -4.59 -0.90
C MET A 197 4.85 -6.00 -0.49
N LEU A 198 5.42 -7.05 -1.09
CA LEU A 198 5.11 -8.43 -0.71
C LEU A 198 5.56 -8.73 0.73
N CYS A 199 6.79 -8.35 1.08
CA CYS A 199 7.33 -8.57 2.42
C CYS A 199 6.61 -7.73 3.46
N ASP A 200 6.28 -6.47 3.12
CA ASP A 200 5.51 -5.56 3.96
C ASP A 200 4.13 -6.12 4.32
N LEU A 201 3.34 -6.53 3.32
CA LEU A 201 2.04 -7.17 3.59
C LEU A 201 2.18 -8.50 4.31
N ARG A 202 3.25 -9.28 4.07
CA ARG A 202 3.49 -10.53 4.78
C ARG A 202 3.82 -10.29 6.26
N GLY A 203 4.51 -9.20 6.58
CA GLY A 203 4.81 -8.78 7.95
C GLY A 203 3.62 -8.10 8.64
N THR A 204 2.68 -7.55 7.90
CA THR A 204 1.45 -6.94 8.45
C THR A 204 0.47 -8.00 8.94
N LEU A 205 0.24 -8.05 10.25
CA LEU A 205 -0.72 -8.98 10.90
C LEU A 205 -0.55 -10.44 10.43
N GLY A 206 0.71 -10.89 10.29
CA GLY A 206 1.02 -12.26 9.85
C GLY A 206 0.57 -12.59 8.43
N GLY A 207 0.43 -11.60 7.55
CA GLY A 207 -0.01 -11.82 6.17
C GLY A 207 -1.53 -11.87 6.00
N LYS A 208 -2.31 -11.44 7.00
CA LYS A 208 -3.79 -11.42 6.95
C LYS A 208 -4.35 -10.76 5.69
N PHE A 209 -3.66 -9.74 5.18
CA PHE A 209 -4.07 -8.99 4.00
C PHE A 209 -3.41 -9.47 2.71
N LEU A 210 -2.48 -10.42 2.77
CA LEU A 210 -1.83 -10.97 1.59
C LEU A 210 -2.65 -12.15 1.04
N SER A 211 -2.81 -12.20 -0.27
CA SER A 211 -3.52 -13.27 -0.96
C SER A 211 -2.82 -13.59 -2.27
N ARG A 212 -3.13 -14.78 -2.81
CA ARG A 212 -2.62 -15.19 -4.11
C ARG A 212 -3.02 -14.18 -5.19
N ASP A 213 -4.26 -13.71 -5.19
CA ASP A 213 -4.75 -12.74 -6.18
C ASP A 213 -4.02 -11.39 -6.09
N LYS A 214 -3.67 -10.92 -4.87
CA LYS A 214 -2.87 -9.72 -4.66
C LYS A 214 -1.45 -9.89 -5.21
N ALA A 215 -0.80 -10.98 -4.82
CA ALA A 215 0.54 -11.31 -5.28
C ALA A 215 0.59 -11.43 -6.82
N GLU A 216 -0.36 -12.15 -7.41
CA GLU A 216 -0.48 -12.26 -8.86
C GLU A 216 -0.77 -10.92 -9.54
N PHE A 217 -1.63 -10.08 -8.95
CA PHE A 217 -1.95 -8.77 -9.48
C PHE A 217 -0.70 -7.92 -9.65
N TRP A 218 0.13 -7.80 -8.61
CA TRP A 218 1.36 -7.00 -8.70
C TRP A 218 2.32 -7.59 -9.72
N LEU A 219 2.45 -8.92 -9.80
CA LEU A 219 3.27 -9.57 -10.83
C LEU A 219 2.83 -9.24 -12.27
N ARG A 220 1.57 -8.86 -12.50
CA ARG A 220 1.10 -8.39 -13.82
C ARG A 220 1.54 -6.97 -14.13
N LEU A 221 2.01 -6.20 -13.15
CA LEU A 221 2.53 -4.84 -13.33
C LEU A 221 4.06 -4.81 -13.50
N SER A 222 4.71 -5.95 -13.80
CA SER A 222 6.17 -6.09 -13.73
C SER A 222 6.98 -5.39 -14.82
N ASN A 223 6.33 -4.83 -15.85
CA ASN A 223 7.01 -4.11 -16.91
C ASN A 223 6.15 -2.99 -17.46
N ARG A 224 6.80 -2.06 -18.17
CA ARG A 224 6.16 -0.85 -18.71
C ARG A 224 4.94 -1.16 -19.58
N ARG A 225 5.07 -2.08 -20.54
CA ARG A 225 3.97 -2.47 -21.44
C ARG A 225 2.75 -2.97 -20.68
N ALA A 226 2.96 -3.74 -19.61
CA ALA A 226 1.87 -4.27 -18.82
C ALA A 226 1.15 -3.17 -18.01
N VAL A 227 1.90 -2.18 -17.51
CA VAL A 227 1.32 -0.98 -16.86
C VAL A 227 0.51 -0.15 -17.86
N GLU A 228 1.06 0.10 -19.05
CA GLU A 228 0.38 0.86 -20.12
C GLU A 228 -0.93 0.20 -20.57
N ARG A 229 -0.97 -1.13 -20.68
CA ARG A 229 -2.21 -1.86 -20.99
C ARG A 229 -3.28 -1.69 -19.92
N GLN A 230 -2.91 -1.71 -18.63
CA GLN A 230 -3.87 -1.50 -17.55
C GLN A 230 -4.39 -0.05 -17.55
N HIS A 231 -3.52 0.91 -17.91
CA HIS A 231 -3.90 2.32 -18.05
C HIS A 231 -4.95 2.56 -19.15
N ALA A 232 -4.89 1.84 -20.27
CA ALA A 232 -5.86 1.99 -21.35
C ALA A 232 -7.31 1.62 -20.93
N HIS A 233 -7.49 0.91 -19.80
CA HIS A 233 -8.78 0.39 -19.36
C HIS A 233 -9.16 0.85 -17.95
N ARG A 234 -8.98 2.13 -17.62
CA ARG A 234 -9.20 2.70 -16.27
C ARG A 234 -10.55 2.39 -15.64
N LEU A 235 -11.63 2.61 -16.39
CA LEU A 235 -12.98 2.34 -15.90
C LEU A 235 -13.14 0.87 -15.52
N SER A 236 -12.75 -0.02 -16.44
CA SER A 236 -12.77 -1.46 -16.20
C SER A 236 -11.90 -1.89 -15.03
N TYR A 237 -10.74 -1.24 -14.86
CA TYR A 237 -9.85 -1.44 -13.74
C TYR A 237 -10.51 -1.06 -12.40
N ARG A 238 -11.08 0.14 -12.29
CA ARG A 238 -11.74 0.61 -11.05
C ARG A 238 -12.96 -0.24 -10.71
N ILE A 239 -13.82 -0.53 -11.69
CA ILE A 239 -14.98 -1.41 -11.51
C ILE A 239 -14.51 -2.74 -10.93
N LYS A 240 -13.51 -3.38 -11.56
CA LYS A 240 -12.98 -4.66 -11.07
C LYS A 240 -12.45 -4.56 -9.64
N ARG A 241 -11.81 -3.44 -9.29
CA ARG A 241 -11.22 -3.31 -7.95
C ARG A 241 -12.22 -2.99 -6.86
N TRP A 242 -13.20 -2.14 -7.14
CA TRP A 242 -14.22 -1.72 -6.17
C TRP A 242 -15.32 -2.75 -5.99
N THR A 243 -15.59 -3.59 -6.98
CA THR A 243 -16.53 -4.70 -6.81
C THR A 243 -15.87 -5.96 -6.24
N GLY A 244 -14.56 -6.13 -6.41
CA GLY A 244 -13.84 -7.28 -5.88
C GLY A 244 -13.64 -7.25 -4.36
N HIS A 245 -13.28 -8.40 -3.80
CA HIS A 245 -13.01 -8.53 -2.36
C HIS A 245 -11.73 -7.78 -1.94
N VAL A 246 -11.62 -7.47 -0.64
CA VAL A 246 -10.41 -6.88 -0.04
C VAL A 246 -9.16 -7.73 -0.23
N THR A 247 -9.34 -9.05 -0.40
CA THR A 247 -8.29 -10.01 -0.73
C THR A 247 -7.97 -10.05 -2.23
N GLY A 248 -8.71 -9.35 -3.09
CA GLY A 248 -8.42 -9.24 -4.52
C GLY A 248 -9.20 -10.14 -5.44
N ALA A 249 -9.91 -11.12 -4.88
CA ALA A 249 -10.80 -11.98 -5.64
C ALA A 249 -11.84 -11.13 -6.39
N PRO A 250 -12.04 -11.38 -7.70
CA PRO A 250 -13.03 -10.64 -8.48
C PRO A 250 -14.45 -11.03 -8.05
N ASP A 251 -15.39 -10.09 -8.20
CA ASP A 251 -16.82 -10.34 -8.12
C ASP A 251 -17.44 -10.00 -9.49
N PRO A 252 -17.57 -10.99 -10.39
CA PRO A 252 -18.07 -10.77 -11.75
C PRO A 252 -19.52 -10.30 -11.78
N ASP A 253 -20.34 -10.73 -10.82
CA ASP A 253 -21.75 -10.39 -10.77
C ASP A 253 -21.95 -8.94 -10.35
N LYS A 254 -21.31 -8.51 -9.26
CA LYS A 254 -21.33 -7.10 -8.84
C LYS A 254 -20.70 -6.21 -9.90
N SER A 255 -19.62 -6.65 -10.56
CA SER A 255 -19.04 -5.97 -11.73
C SER A 255 -20.04 -5.81 -12.88
N ARG A 256 -20.75 -6.87 -13.25
CA ARG A 256 -21.74 -6.87 -14.34
C ARG A 256 -22.91 -5.94 -14.03
N VAL A 257 -23.44 -5.99 -12.80
CA VAL A 257 -24.53 -5.11 -12.35
C VAL A 257 -24.09 -3.65 -12.36
N LEU A 258 -22.90 -3.33 -11.85
CA LEU A 258 -22.37 -1.97 -11.85
C LEU A 258 -22.19 -1.43 -13.28
N ARG A 259 -21.65 -2.25 -14.19
CA ARG A 259 -21.52 -1.90 -15.61
C ARG A 259 -22.86 -1.62 -16.28
N ARG A 260 -23.88 -2.44 -15.99
CA ARG A 260 -25.24 -2.25 -16.52
C ARG A 260 -25.87 -0.96 -15.98
N ARG A 261 -25.72 -0.66 -14.68
CA ARG A 261 -26.29 0.53 -14.05
C ARG A 261 -25.60 1.84 -14.43
N LEU A 262 -24.31 1.80 -14.74
CA LEU A 262 -23.58 2.95 -15.28
C LEU A 262 -23.88 3.21 -16.78
N SER A 263 -24.90 2.53 -17.35
CA SER A 263 -25.36 2.69 -18.73
C SER A 263 -24.24 2.64 -19.76
N LEU A 264 -23.26 1.74 -19.59
CA LEU A 264 -22.07 1.67 -20.45
C LEU A 264 -22.35 1.24 -21.90
N SER A 265 -23.61 1.01 -22.27
CA SER A 265 -24.09 0.73 -23.62
C SER A 265 -24.60 1.97 -24.37
N GLU A 266 -24.72 3.14 -23.74
CA GLU A 266 -25.10 4.40 -24.41
C GLU A 266 -24.21 5.58 -23.96
N PRO A 267 -24.02 6.61 -24.81
CA PRO A 267 -23.26 7.80 -24.49
C PRO A 267 -24.09 8.74 -23.59
N SER A 268 -24.31 8.36 -22.34
CA SER A 268 -24.74 9.31 -21.31
C SER A 268 -23.57 9.70 -20.42
N SER A 269 -23.39 11.00 -20.24
CA SER A 269 -22.40 11.62 -19.36
C SER A 269 -22.80 11.48 -17.89
N SER A 270 -22.93 10.24 -17.40
CA SER A 270 -23.21 10.00 -15.98
C SER A 270 -22.05 10.55 -15.13
N PRO A 271 -22.32 11.43 -14.14
CA PRO A 271 -21.30 11.93 -13.22
C PRO A 271 -20.52 10.80 -12.52
N ALA A 272 -21.19 9.69 -12.19
CA ALA A 272 -20.56 8.51 -11.58
C ALA A 272 -19.55 7.82 -12.54
N LYS A 273 -19.88 7.73 -13.84
CA LYS A 273 -18.95 7.21 -14.86
C LYS A 273 -17.73 8.12 -15.00
N SER A 274 -17.96 9.43 -15.10
CA SER A 274 -16.88 10.43 -15.16
C SER A 274 -15.97 10.35 -13.93
N ALA A 275 -16.54 10.22 -12.73
CA ALA A 275 -15.80 10.09 -11.48
C ALA A 275 -14.93 8.82 -11.46
N LEU A 276 -15.42 7.70 -12.00
CA LEU A 276 -14.65 6.46 -12.09
C LEU A 276 -13.50 6.53 -13.10
N GLU A 277 -13.63 7.33 -14.16
CA GLU A 277 -12.60 7.51 -15.20
C GLU A 277 -11.57 8.57 -14.85
N ASP A 278 -11.93 9.53 -14.01
CA ASP A 278 -11.06 10.63 -13.62
C ASP A 278 -9.80 10.11 -12.91
N ARG A 279 -8.64 10.65 -13.30
CA ARG A 279 -7.33 10.43 -12.64
C ARG A 279 -7.36 10.88 -11.19
N VAL A 280 -8.30 11.74 -10.86
CA VAL A 280 -8.36 12.60 -9.68
C VAL A 280 -9.53 12.15 -8.79
N THR A 281 -9.50 10.91 -8.32
CA THR A 281 -10.55 10.38 -7.42
C THR A 281 -9.90 9.84 -6.15
N PHE A 282 -9.23 10.75 -5.44
CA PHE A 282 -9.64 11.32 -4.14
C PHE A 282 -10.42 10.46 -3.14
N VAL A 283 -10.20 9.16 -3.17
CA VAL A 283 -10.62 8.28 -2.08
C VAL A 283 -9.34 7.69 -1.50
N VAL A 284 -8.67 8.48 -0.67
CA VAL A 284 -7.54 8.00 0.14
C VAL A 284 -8.18 7.51 1.42
N ASP A 285 -8.26 6.18 1.58
CA ASP A 285 -8.83 5.43 2.73
C ASP A 285 -10.22 4.77 2.53
N GLY A 286 -10.66 4.53 1.29
CA GLY A 286 -11.91 3.81 1.01
C GLY A 286 -11.78 2.28 0.94
N PHE A 287 -10.81 1.68 1.64
CA PHE A 287 -10.46 0.25 1.49
C PHE A 287 -11.59 -0.73 1.87
N TYR A 288 -12.54 -0.30 2.72
CA TYR A 288 -13.57 -1.19 3.27
C TYR A 288 -14.98 -0.83 2.86
N LEU A 289 -15.27 0.48 2.72
CA LEU A 289 -16.64 0.95 2.51
C LEU A 289 -17.24 0.35 1.22
N PHE A 290 -16.55 0.46 0.09
CA PHE A 290 -17.10 0.00 -1.20
C PHE A 290 -17.27 -1.52 -1.33
N THR A 291 -16.47 -2.30 -0.59
CA THR A 291 -16.65 -3.76 -0.54
C THR A 291 -17.92 -4.14 0.20
N ALA A 292 -18.35 -3.34 1.19
CA ALA A 292 -19.56 -3.56 1.98
C ALA A 292 -20.84 -2.99 1.34
N LEU A 293 -20.74 -2.00 0.44
CA LEU A 293 -21.90 -1.41 -0.23
C LEU A 293 -22.51 -2.34 -1.29
N THR A 294 -23.84 -2.33 -1.39
CA THR A 294 -24.53 -2.81 -2.59
C THR A 294 -24.19 -1.93 -3.80
N THR A 295 -24.44 -2.42 -5.01
CA THR A 295 -24.19 -1.65 -6.24
C THR A 295 -24.97 -0.33 -6.28
N GLY A 296 -26.21 -0.31 -5.76
CA GLY A 296 -27.02 0.91 -5.69
C GLY A 296 -26.41 1.95 -4.77
N GLN A 297 -26.04 1.56 -3.56
CA GLN A 297 -25.41 2.45 -2.58
C GLN A 297 -24.09 3.03 -3.06
N LEU A 298 -23.27 2.22 -3.74
CA LEU A 298 -22.03 2.70 -4.36
C LEU A 298 -22.29 3.80 -5.39
N ILE A 299 -23.29 3.64 -6.26
CA ILE A 299 -23.63 4.64 -7.29
C ILE A 299 -24.07 5.94 -6.63
N THR A 300 -25.01 5.88 -5.69
CA THR A 300 -25.51 7.06 -4.96
C THR A 300 -24.38 7.78 -4.23
N LEU A 301 -23.46 7.05 -3.59
CA LEU A 301 -22.29 7.63 -2.94
C LEU A 301 -21.40 8.37 -3.95
N LEU A 302 -21.12 7.78 -5.10
CA LEU A 302 -20.29 8.40 -6.14
C LEU A 302 -20.92 9.67 -6.70
N GLU A 303 -22.23 9.66 -6.97
CA GLU A 303 -22.96 10.83 -7.46
C GLU A 303 -22.89 11.98 -6.44
N ARG A 304 -23.10 11.69 -5.16
CA ARG A 304 -23.04 12.68 -4.08
C ARG A 304 -21.66 13.25 -3.86
N VAL A 305 -20.63 12.40 -3.80
CA VAL A 305 -19.23 12.84 -3.69
C VAL A 305 -18.89 13.74 -4.89
N THR A 306 -19.24 13.31 -6.11
CA THR A 306 -18.97 14.08 -7.33
C THR A 306 -19.66 15.45 -7.30
N ALA A 307 -20.92 15.51 -6.87
CA ALA A 307 -21.66 16.76 -6.73
C ALA A 307 -21.03 17.69 -5.69
N ALA A 308 -20.58 17.14 -4.55
CA ALA A 308 -19.94 17.91 -3.48
C ALA A 308 -18.56 18.45 -3.88
N VAL A 309 -17.79 17.70 -4.68
CA VAL A 309 -16.43 18.11 -5.07
C VAL A 309 -16.36 18.90 -6.39
N ALA A 310 -17.38 18.82 -7.25
CA ALA A 310 -17.41 19.53 -8.53
C ALA A 310 -17.16 21.06 -8.46
N PRO A 311 -17.63 21.79 -7.42
CA PRO A 311 -17.34 23.22 -7.26
C PRO A 311 -15.87 23.51 -6.94
N ILE A 312 -15.15 22.53 -6.40
CA ILE A 312 -13.77 22.64 -5.93
C ILE A 312 -12.83 22.46 -7.13
N LYS A 313 -12.77 23.49 -8.00
CA LYS A 313 -12.08 23.43 -9.31
C LYS A 313 -10.59 23.07 -9.26
N ARG A 314 -9.93 23.02 -8.10
CA ARG A 314 -8.51 22.64 -7.96
C ARG A 314 -8.19 22.01 -6.60
N LYS A 315 -7.42 20.90 -6.68
CA LYS A 315 -6.59 20.19 -5.69
C LYS A 315 -7.23 19.04 -4.90
N GLU A 316 -6.32 18.21 -4.39
CA GLU A 316 -6.51 16.96 -3.64
C GLU A 316 -7.61 17.04 -2.59
N VAL A 317 -8.74 16.39 -2.87
CA VAL A 317 -9.75 16.06 -1.87
C VAL A 317 -9.34 14.74 -1.24
N THR A 318 -9.04 14.75 0.05
CA THR A 318 -8.74 13.52 0.81
C THR A 318 -9.99 13.16 1.57
N LEU A 319 -10.65 12.05 1.23
CA LEU A 319 -11.81 11.52 1.96
C LEU A 319 -11.34 10.51 3.02
N VAL A 320 -11.14 10.97 4.26
CA VAL A 320 -10.67 10.11 5.35
C VAL A 320 -11.86 9.36 5.95
N PHE A 321 -11.82 8.03 5.93
CA PHE A 321 -12.82 7.18 6.57
C PHE A 321 -12.30 6.70 7.93
N ASP A 322 -13.11 6.76 8.99
CA ASP A 322 -12.73 6.15 10.27
C ASP A 322 -12.60 4.62 10.10
N THR A 323 -11.36 4.14 10.27
CA THR A 323 -10.90 2.77 10.01
C THR A 323 -11.49 1.71 10.95
N LYS A 324 -12.38 2.09 11.87
CA LYS A 324 -13.12 1.17 12.75
C LYS A 324 -14.33 0.51 12.09
N TYR A 325 -14.50 0.62 10.77
CA TYR A 325 -15.61 -0.03 10.07
C TYR A 325 -15.57 -1.56 10.19
N LYS A 326 -16.46 -2.11 11.01
CA LYS A 326 -16.94 -3.48 10.87
C LYS A 326 -18.26 -3.40 10.10
N PRO A 327 -18.52 -4.30 9.13
CA PRO A 327 -19.85 -4.37 8.53
C PRO A 327 -20.88 -4.54 9.66
N PRO A 328 -21.93 -3.71 9.71
CA PRO A 328 -22.94 -3.84 10.74
C PRO A 328 -23.63 -5.20 10.61
N PRO A 329 -24.07 -5.81 11.72
CA PRO A 329 -25.05 -6.88 11.68
C PRO A 329 -26.28 -6.48 10.85
N PRO A 330 -27.01 -7.46 10.27
CA PRO A 330 -28.27 -7.17 9.58
C PRO A 330 -29.21 -6.35 10.47
N GLY A 331 -29.60 -5.15 10.01
CA GLY A 331 -30.50 -4.25 10.74
C GLY A 331 -29.83 -3.10 11.51
N GLU A 332 -28.49 -3.04 11.59
CA GLU A 332 -27.79 -1.94 12.25
C GLU A 332 -27.30 -0.85 11.27
N THR A 333 -27.25 0.39 11.78
CA THR A 333 -26.71 1.55 11.05
C THR A 333 -25.21 1.67 11.30
N SER A 334 -24.40 1.80 10.26
CA SER A 334 -22.99 2.15 10.38
C SER A 334 -22.74 3.54 9.83
N ALA A 335 -22.27 4.45 10.69
CA ALA A 335 -21.79 5.75 10.27
C ALA A 335 -20.33 5.66 9.81
N ALA A 336 -20.01 6.27 8.67
CA ALA A 336 -18.64 6.49 8.23
C ALA A 336 -18.44 8.01 8.12
N LEU A 337 -17.72 8.59 9.09
CA LEU A 337 -17.38 10.01 9.00
C LEU A 337 -16.39 10.18 7.85
N VAL A 338 -16.67 11.11 6.92
CA VAL A 338 -15.78 11.41 5.79
C VAL A 338 -15.25 12.83 5.94
N HIS A 339 -14.01 12.95 6.43
CA HIS A 339 -13.36 14.24 6.45
C HIS A 339 -12.88 14.58 5.05
N TYR A 340 -13.17 15.77 4.55
CA TYR A 340 -12.55 16.27 3.33
C TYR A 340 -11.64 17.46 3.64
N THR A 341 -10.40 17.37 3.17
CA THR A 341 -9.46 18.49 3.26
C THR A 341 -9.13 18.96 1.85
N ASN A 342 -9.33 20.25 1.58
CA ASN A 342 -8.71 20.93 0.44
C ASN A 342 -7.71 21.97 0.98
N GLN A 343 -6.74 22.37 0.16
CA GLN A 343 -5.72 23.37 0.50
C GLN A 343 -6.27 24.77 0.81
N LEU A 344 -7.55 25.05 0.53
CA LEU A 344 -8.18 26.37 0.69
C LEU A 344 -9.42 26.37 1.59
N ASP A 345 -10.00 25.20 1.90
CA ASP A 345 -11.16 25.06 2.79
C ASP A 345 -11.11 23.72 3.51
N ARG A 346 -11.50 23.74 4.79
CA ARG A 346 -11.78 22.53 5.57
C ARG A 346 -13.29 22.44 5.72
N GLY A 347 -13.85 21.32 5.31
CA GLY A 347 -15.22 20.98 5.65
C GLY A 347 -15.34 19.50 5.96
N GLU A 348 -16.43 19.14 6.60
CA GLU A 348 -16.71 17.77 6.96
C GLU A 348 -17.95 17.34 6.18
N LEU A 349 -17.91 16.14 5.61
CA LEU A 349 -19.06 15.51 4.97
C LEU A 349 -19.33 14.23 5.75
N GLU A 350 -20.33 14.20 6.61
CA GLU A 350 -20.62 12.98 7.34
C GLU A 350 -21.43 12.03 6.43
N ILE A 351 -20.96 10.80 6.21
CA ILE A 351 -21.67 9.82 5.38
C ILE A 351 -22.18 8.67 6.26
N ARG A 352 -23.50 8.62 6.49
CA ARG A 352 -24.11 7.53 7.26
C ARG A 352 -24.69 6.48 6.33
N VAL A 353 -24.37 5.20 6.56
CA VAL A 353 -24.94 4.08 5.80
C VAL A 353 -25.84 3.25 6.72
N SER A 354 -27.15 3.24 6.47
CA SER A 354 -28.14 2.50 7.26
C SER A 354 -28.88 1.51 6.38
N GLY A 355 -28.66 0.21 6.56
CA GLY A 355 -29.27 -0.81 5.69
C GLY A 355 -28.95 -0.59 4.21
N ASN A 356 -29.95 -0.21 3.42
CA ASN A 356 -29.81 0.11 1.99
C ASN A 356 -29.69 1.62 1.68
N GLU A 357 -29.67 2.48 2.70
CA GLU A 357 -29.68 3.93 2.55
C GLU A 357 -28.29 4.53 2.78
N VAL A 358 -27.98 5.60 2.03
CA VAL A 358 -26.78 6.42 2.18
C VAL A 358 -27.23 7.86 2.45
N HIS A 359 -26.88 8.36 3.62
CA HIS A 359 -27.17 9.71 4.09
C HIS A 359 -25.90 10.54 4.07
N CYS A 360 -25.97 11.79 3.63
CA CYS A 360 -24.88 12.75 3.74
C CYS A 360 -25.39 13.89 4.63
N VAL A 361 -24.68 14.17 5.72
CA VAL A 361 -25.00 15.21 6.71
C VAL A 361 -23.96 16.33 6.59
#